data_AF-A0A674J6V0-F1
#
_entry.id   AF-A0A674J6V0-F1
#
_cell.length_a   1.000
_cell.length_b   1.000
_cell.length_c   1.000
_cell.angle_alpha   90.00
_cell.angle_beta   90.00
_cell.angle_gamma   90.00
#
_symmetry.space_group_name_H-M   'P 1'
#
loop_
_entity.id
_entity.type
_entity.pdbx_description
1 polymer ?
#
loop_
_entity_poly.entity_id
_entity_poly.type
_entity_poly.pdbx_seq_one_letter_code
_entity_poly.pdbx_strand_id
1 'polypeptide(L)'
;MCPEQGSGPGTWEGRSKTRFFREGRRVPRQQLQGVPPVKTVTRCSAALQEQPLFAGPAANPAPCAPSPRLNRVPAAGGGAKPAGPRRLRPAMEGELGTWSGNVLDYFLNTNQIKTRDGAEIIWYHAANNKSQMKEAIQSAAHMVEADILLCGEEEGNGEPIMAHPPETNSDNTLQAWLNEIVNTKKGIKLDFKSLAAVKPSMMLLEGIKLHLRRPVWINADILPGPNGSNTVMDAKRFLDTVTSFCPDVTLSLGWTTGWQPQQCNKGYSWAMVKEMAHICDALTQPVTFPVRAALVRQSTSELLWLLQKSNRYSLTVWTGRHDEYSIEDLLYLRENFDKSRVYYDILEPQNSEFRKAIGIEV
;
A
#
# COMPACT_ATOMS: atom_id res chain seq x y z
N MET A 1 11.56 -46.29 5.98
CA MET A 1 12.64 -47.18 6.46
C MET A 1 13.85 -46.32 6.74
N CYS A 2 14.18 -46.10 8.01
CA CYS A 2 15.46 -45.55 8.46
C CYS A 2 16.34 -46.72 8.89
N PRO A 3 17.67 -46.69 8.72
CA PRO A 3 18.55 -47.58 9.45
C PRO A 3 19.15 -46.87 10.67
N GLU A 4 19.00 -47.52 11.82
CA GLU A 4 19.88 -47.40 12.98
C GLU A 4 21.02 -48.43 12.89
N GLN A 5 22.01 -48.25 13.78
CA GLN A 5 23.08 -49.13 14.29
C GLN A 5 24.47 -48.55 13.99
N GLY A 6 25.43 -48.51 14.93
CA GLY A 6 25.50 -49.11 16.26
C GLY A 6 26.81 -48.72 16.95
N SER A 7 26.89 -49.13 18.21
CA SER A 7 27.81 -48.77 19.30
C SER A 7 29.18 -49.47 19.26
N GLY A 8 30.21 -48.88 19.91
CA GLY A 8 31.45 -49.57 20.32
C GLY A 8 32.58 -48.65 20.84
N PRO A 9 33.48 -49.09 21.75
CA PRO A 9 33.80 -48.34 22.98
C PRO A 9 35.29 -47.99 23.26
N GLY A 10 35.50 -47.08 24.22
CA GLY A 10 36.60 -47.11 25.21
C GLY A 10 37.81 -46.19 24.99
N THR A 11 38.12 -45.31 25.96
CA THR A 11 39.26 -45.44 26.92
C THR A 11 39.32 -44.27 27.90
N TRP A 12 39.87 -44.57 29.09
CA TRP A 12 39.99 -43.77 30.31
C TRP A 12 41.26 -42.89 30.38
N GLU A 13 41.18 -41.76 31.09
CA GLU A 13 42.16 -41.16 32.04
C GLU A 13 41.62 -39.75 32.43
N GLY A 14 41.65 -39.19 33.65
CA GLY A 14 42.23 -39.54 34.93
C GLY A 14 42.68 -38.24 35.66
N ARG A 15 42.17 -38.03 36.90
CA ARG A 15 42.63 -37.08 37.96
C ARG A 15 42.22 -35.59 37.83
N SER A 16 41.96 -34.81 38.89
CA SER A 16 41.75 -35.01 40.34
C SER A 16 41.37 -33.65 40.98
N LYS A 17 40.44 -33.69 41.96
CA LYS A 17 40.29 -32.87 43.20
C LYS A 17 40.26 -31.32 43.07
N THR A 18 39.41 -30.57 43.77
CA THR A 18 39.23 -30.53 45.23
C THR A 18 38.00 -29.68 45.63
N ARG A 19 37.30 -30.08 46.70
CA ARG A 19 36.23 -29.32 47.41
C ARG A 19 36.80 -28.15 48.21
N PHE A 20 36.01 -27.09 48.41
CA PHE A 20 35.77 -26.49 49.73
C PHE A 20 34.35 -25.88 49.83
N PHE A 21 33.73 -26.07 50.99
CA PHE A 21 32.39 -25.66 51.43
C PHE A 21 32.45 -24.28 52.12
N ARG A 22 31.39 -23.45 52.02
CA ARG A 22 30.52 -23.05 53.16
C ARG A 22 29.48 -21.96 52.83
N GLU A 23 28.28 -22.18 53.38
CA GLU A 23 27.29 -21.24 53.98
C GLU A 23 26.97 -19.92 53.24
N GLY A 24 25.73 -19.53 52.94
CA GLY A 24 24.45 -19.77 53.62
C GLY A 24 23.81 -18.41 53.93
N ARG A 25 22.70 -18.06 53.24
CA ARG A 25 21.65 -17.15 53.74
C ARG A 25 20.43 -17.11 52.78
N ARG A 26 19.27 -17.57 53.27
CA ARG A 26 17.91 -17.27 52.77
C ARG A 26 17.53 -15.86 53.28
N VAL A 27 16.65 -15.04 52.68
CA VAL A 27 15.16 -14.99 52.55
C VAL A 27 14.85 -13.52 52.08
N PRO A 28 13.66 -13.06 51.58
CA PRO A 28 12.45 -13.70 51.03
C PRO A 28 12.01 -13.23 49.61
N ARG A 29 11.08 -14.01 49.04
CA ARG A 29 10.09 -13.64 48.01
C ARG A 29 9.16 -12.53 48.52
N GLN A 30 8.95 -11.49 47.72
CA GLN A 30 7.77 -10.63 47.82
C GLN A 30 6.66 -11.18 46.92
N GLN A 31 5.48 -11.38 47.53
CA GLN A 31 4.20 -11.57 46.86
C GLN A 31 3.75 -10.23 46.30
N LEU A 32 3.41 -10.16 45.01
CA LEU A 32 2.59 -9.09 44.47
C LEU A 32 1.14 -9.58 44.39
N GLN A 33 0.29 -8.88 45.14
CA GLN A 33 -1.13 -9.06 45.25
C GLN A 33 -1.87 -8.41 44.06
N GLY A 34 -2.93 -9.09 43.61
CA GLY A 34 -4.23 -8.50 43.29
C GLY A 34 -4.32 -7.38 42.26
N VAL A 35 -4.70 -7.72 41.03
CA VAL A 35 -5.36 -6.81 40.09
C VAL A 35 -6.88 -6.84 40.39
N PRO A 36 -7.55 -5.70 40.67
CA PRO A 36 -9.00 -5.69 40.81
C PRO A 36 -9.70 -5.70 39.44
N PRO A 37 -10.92 -6.27 39.35
CA PRO A 37 -11.62 -6.40 38.07
C PRO A 37 -12.17 -5.06 37.58
N VAL A 38 -12.10 -4.88 36.26
CA VAL A 38 -12.74 -3.80 35.50
C VAL A 38 -14.25 -3.88 35.74
N LYS A 39 -14.83 -2.79 36.25
CA LYS A 39 -16.28 -2.65 36.43
C LYS A 39 -16.96 -2.53 35.07
N THR A 40 -17.85 -3.47 34.81
CA THR A 40 -18.95 -3.39 33.86
C THR A 40 -19.76 -2.12 34.13
N VAL A 41 -19.89 -1.24 33.13
CA VAL A 41 -20.91 -0.19 33.12
C VAL A 41 -22.07 -0.67 32.26
N THR A 42 -23.19 -0.82 32.95
CA THR A 42 -24.49 -1.22 32.45
C THR A 42 -25.14 -0.09 31.64
N ARG A 43 -25.77 -0.50 30.54
CA ARG A 43 -26.91 0.09 29.81
C ARG A 43 -27.48 1.42 30.33
N CYS A 44 -27.63 2.37 29.40
CA CYS A 44 -28.76 3.29 29.40
C CYS A 44 -29.53 3.18 28.10
N SER A 45 -30.85 3.29 28.25
CA SER A 45 -31.90 2.86 27.34
C SER A 45 -32.13 3.78 26.16
N ALA A 46 -32.60 3.17 25.08
CA ALA A 46 -33.22 3.82 23.94
C ALA A 46 -34.45 4.65 24.36
N ALA A 47 -34.57 5.84 23.78
CA ALA A 47 -35.83 6.56 23.64
C ALA A 47 -36.06 6.80 22.15
N LEU A 48 -37.14 6.18 21.64
CA LEU A 48 -37.79 6.43 20.36
C LEU A 48 -38.59 7.74 20.41
N GLN A 49 -39.06 8.17 19.23
CA GLN A 49 -40.13 9.13 18.92
C GLN A 49 -39.70 10.61 18.70
N GLU A 50 -40.14 11.36 17.68
CA GLU A 50 -40.93 11.15 16.45
C GLU A 50 -40.51 12.19 15.39
N GLN A 51 -40.84 11.94 14.12
CA GLN A 51 -40.98 12.99 13.08
C GLN A 51 -42.34 13.70 13.24
N PRO A 52 -42.54 14.86 12.57
CA PRO A 52 -43.48 14.79 11.45
C PRO A 52 -43.10 15.57 10.20
N LEU A 53 -43.68 15.09 9.10
CA LEU A 53 -43.77 15.61 7.74
C LEU A 53 -44.34 17.04 7.65
N PHE A 54 -43.92 17.81 6.66
CA PHE A 54 -44.81 18.64 5.83
C PHE A 54 -44.24 18.85 4.41
N ALA A 55 -45.15 18.90 3.43
CA ALA A 55 -44.94 18.83 1.98
C ALA A 55 -44.74 20.21 1.30
N GLY A 56 -44.41 20.18 -0.01
CA GLY A 56 -43.94 21.28 -0.89
C GLY A 56 -44.95 22.40 -1.24
N PRO A 57 -44.91 23.09 -2.42
CA PRO A 57 -44.33 22.68 -3.71
C PRO A 57 -43.58 23.77 -4.54
N ALA A 58 -43.18 23.34 -5.74
CA ALA A 58 -42.50 23.94 -6.89
C ALA A 58 -42.83 25.38 -7.34
N ALA A 59 -41.84 26.02 -8.00
CA ALA A 59 -42.05 26.81 -9.23
C ALA A 59 -40.71 27.11 -9.97
N ASN A 60 -40.63 26.66 -11.23
CA ASN A 60 -39.83 27.23 -12.32
C ASN A 60 -40.80 27.31 -13.51
N PRO A 61 -40.87 28.41 -14.28
CA PRO A 61 -40.19 28.48 -15.59
C PRO A 61 -39.76 29.94 -15.90
N ALA A 62 -39.10 30.37 -16.98
CA ALA A 62 -38.90 29.91 -18.35
C ALA A 62 -37.70 30.68 -19.00
N PRO A 63 -37.24 30.30 -20.21
CA PRO A 63 -36.09 30.88 -20.92
C PRO A 63 -36.50 31.78 -22.12
N CYS A 64 -35.60 32.66 -22.59
CA CYS A 64 -35.63 33.34 -23.90
C CYS A 64 -34.18 33.78 -24.27
N ALA A 65 -33.49 33.18 -25.26
CA ALA A 65 -33.54 33.35 -26.72
C ALA A 65 -32.48 34.37 -27.26
N PRO A 66 -31.96 34.21 -28.52
CA PRO A 66 -30.58 34.55 -28.89
C PRO A 66 -30.39 35.66 -29.96
N SER A 67 -29.14 36.17 -30.04
CA SER A 67 -28.36 36.78 -31.16
C SER A 67 -28.99 37.83 -32.11
N PRO A 68 -28.17 38.74 -32.70
CA PRO A 68 -27.70 38.44 -34.05
C PRO A 68 -26.24 38.85 -34.37
N ARG A 69 -25.66 38.10 -35.31
CA ARG A 69 -24.50 38.48 -36.14
C ARG A 69 -24.96 39.41 -37.27
N LEU A 70 -24.06 40.27 -37.75
CA LEU A 70 -23.85 40.84 -39.11
C LEU A 70 -22.66 41.82 -38.93
N ASN A 71 -21.63 41.96 -39.77
CA ASN A 71 -21.52 41.90 -41.23
C ASN A 71 -20.07 41.59 -41.66
N ARG A 72 -19.92 41.21 -42.92
CA ARG A 72 -18.66 40.89 -43.60
C ARG A 72 -18.52 41.80 -44.84
N VAL A 73 -17.26 42.00 -45.28
CA VAL A 73 -16.76 42.41 -46.63
C VAL A 73 -16.55 43.95 -46.85
N PRO A 74 -15.56 44.45 -47.66
CA PRO A 74 -14.48 43.84 -48.46
C PRO A 74 -13.03 44.33 -48.19
N ALA A 75 -12.09 43.77 -48.98
CA ALA A 75 -10.64 43.90 -48.96
C ALA A 75 -10.04 44.97 -49.90
N ALA A 76 -8.83 45.43 -49.55
CA ALA A 76 -7.67 45.86 -50.38
C ALA A 76 -6.53 46.16 -49.36
N GLY A 77 -5.23 45.94 -49.53
CA GLY A 77 -4.31 45.71 -50.63
C GLY A 77 -2.87 45.78 -50.05
N GLY A 78 -1.90 45.19 -50.76
CA GLY A 78 -0.42 45.21 -50.62
C GLY A 78 0.30 45.75 -49.37
N GLY A 79 1.21 44.95 -48.81
CA GLY A 79 2.28 45.42 -47.91
C GLY A 79 3.14 44.29 -47.34
N ALA A 80 4.46 44.45 -47.41
CA ALA A 80 5.51 43.48 -47.06
C ALA A 80 5.35 42.74 -45.71
N LYS A 81 5.72 41.45 -45.68
CA LYS A 81 5.83 40.65 -44.44
C LYS A 81 7.12 41.00 -43.68
N PRO A 82 7.07 41.44 -42.41
CA PRO A 82 8.21 41.38 -41.53
C PRO A 82 8.38 39.94 -40.99
N ALA A 83 9.61 39.56 -40.69
CA ALA A 83 9.92 38.30 -40.00
C ALA A 83 9.16 38.25 -38.67
N GLY A 84 8.20 37.32 -38.56
CA GLY A 84 7.41 37.14 -37.35
C GLY A 84 8.29 36.70 -36.17
N PRO A 85 7.88 37.03 -34.92
CA PRO A 85 8.56 36.52 -33.75
C PRO A 85 8.58 35.00 -33.83
N ARG A 86 9.75 34.39 -33.57
CA ARG A 86 9.87 32.94 -33.36
C ARG A 86 8.75 32.54 -32.41
N ARG A 87 7.73 31.83 -32.93
CA ARG A 87 6.84 31.05 -32.08
C ARG A 87 7.77 30.10 -31.34
N LEU A 88 8.06 30.43 -30.09
CA LEU A 88 8.34 29.41 -29.09
C LEU A 88 7.22 28.40 -29.29
N ARG A 89 7.57 27.19 -29.74
CA ARG A 89 6.65 26.06 -29.62
C ARG A 89 6.14 26.13 -28.18
N PRO A 90 4.83 25.99 -27.92
CA PRO A 90 4.43 25.65 -26.57
C PRO A 90 5.30 24.45 -26.21
N ALA A 91 6.03 24.53 -25.09
CA ALA A 91 6.45 23.29 -24.46
C ALA A 91 5.18 22.43 -24.44
N MET A 92 5.22 21.24 -25.03
CA MET A 92 4.13 20.30 -24.80
C MET A 92 3.96 20.31 -23.29
N GLU A 93 2.79 20.73 -22.80
CA GLU A 93 2.32 20.31 -21.50
C GLU A 93 2.33 18.79 -21.59
N GLY A 94 3.47 18.18 -21.26
CA GLY A 94 3.60 16.74 -21.21
C GLY A 94 2.49 16.28 -20.30
N GLU A 95 1.65 15.35 -20.78
CA GLU A 95 0.50 14.84 -20.06
C GLU A 95 0.88 14.64 -18.59
N LEU A 96 0.42 15.56 -17.73
CA LEU A 96 0.67 15.46 -16.31
C LEU A 96 0.11 14.11 -15.84
N GLY A 97 0.86 13.41 -14.99
CA GLY A 97 0.52 12.04 -14.58
C GLY A 97 -0.91 11.92 -14.06
N THR A 98 -1.55 10.78 -14.36
CA THR A 98 -2.85 10.41 -13.78
C THR A 98 -2.65 9.50 -12.58
N TRP A 99 -3.64 9.43 -11.69
CA TRP A 99 -3.62 8.57 -10.51
C TRP A 99 -3.53 7.07 -10.87
N SER A 100 -4.21 6.66 -11.94
CA SER A 100 -4.19 5.31 -12.53
C SER A 100 -3.11 5.14 -13.60
N GLY A 101 -2.30 6.17 -13.84
CA GLY A 101 -1.19 6.11 -14.78
C GLY A 101 -0.20 5.03 -14.38
N ASN A 102 0.37 4.33 -15.36
CA ASN A 102 1.38 3.33 -15.09
C ASN A 102 2.58 3.99 -14.39
N VAL A 103 2.95 3.44 -13.23
CA VAL A 103 4.00 4.02 -12.38
C VAL A 103 5.35 4.11 -13.10
N LEU A 104 5.69 3.11 -13.94
CA LEU A 104 6.93 3.10 -14.71
C LEU A 104 6.91 4.20 -15.77
N ASP A 105 5.80 4.35 -16.48
CA ASP A 105 5.69 5.34 -17.54
C ASP A 105 5.77 6.77 -16.95
N TYR A 106 5.17 7.00 -15.78
CA TYR A 106 5.32 8.28 -15.06
C TYR A 106 6.78 8.58 -14.67
N PHE A 107 7.48 7.62 -14.07
CA PHE A 107 8.86 7.84 -13.64
C PHE A 107 9.87 7.86 -14.80
N LEU A 108 9.58 7.18 -15.92
CA LEU A 108 10.34 7.31 -17.17
C LEU A 108 10.15 8.70 -17.78
N ASN A 109 8.91 9.15 -17.94
CA ASN A 109 8.60 10.45 -18.53
C ASN A 109 9.12 11.63 -17.70
N THR A 110 9.35 11.42 -16.41
CA THR A 110 9.96 12.40 -15.51
C THR A 110 11.47 12.22 -15.32
N ASN A 111 12.10 11.30 -16.07
CA ASN A 111 13.53 10.97 -16.03
C ASN A 111 14.04 10.57 -14.63
N GLN A 112 13.22 9.89 -13.85
CA GLN A 112 13.57 9.40 -12.50
C GLN A 112 14.04 7.93 -12.52
N ILE A 113 13.65 7.15 -13.53
CA ILE A 113 14.16 5.80 -13.77
C ILE A 113 14.72 5.67 -15.18
N LYS A 114 15.64 4.72 -15.39
CA LYS A 114 16.34 4.53 -16.68
C LYS A 114 15.62 3.52 -17.59
N THR A 115 15.01 2.50 -17.01
CA THR A 115 14.40 1.40 -17.74
C THR A 115 12.98 1.09 -17.28
N ARG A 116 12.20 0.43 -18.14
CA ARG A 116 10.83 0.01 -17.82
C ARG A 116 10.82 -1.28 -17.00
N ASP A 117 11.33 -1.18 -15.78
CA ASP A 117 11.53 -2.29 -14.85
C ASP A 117 10.97 -1.93 -13.47
N GLY A 118 10.12 -2.79 -12.91
CA GLY A 118 9.53 -2.57 -11.59
C GLY A 118 10.55 -2.57 -10.45
N ALA A 119 11.73 -3.15 -10.64
CA ALA A 119 12.84 -3.04 -9.71
C ALA A 119 13.50 -1.65 -9.70
N GLU A 120 13.26 -0.78 -10.68
CA GLU A 120 13.77 0.61 -10.66
C GLU A 120 12.96 1.50 -9.69
N ILE A 121 11.74 1.10 -9.35
CA ILE A 121 10.91 1.84 -8.39
C ILE A 121 11.49 1.63 -6.99
N ILE A 122 11.85 2.73 -6.33
CA ILE A 122 12.38 2.75 -4.97
C ILE A 122 11.21 3.11 -4.05
N TRP A 123 11.03 2.31 -3.02
CA TRP A 123 9.94 2.46 -2.06
C TRP A 123 10.46 3.05 -0.75
N TYR A 124 9.71 3.98 -0.19
CA TYR A 124 9.82 4.32 1.22
C TYR A 124 8.64 3.66 1.93
N HIS A 125 8.95 2.69 2.79
CA HIS A 125 7.96 1.88 3.50
C HIS A 125 7.55 2.53 4.83
N ALA A 126 6.25 2.49 5.15
CA ALA A 126 5.65 2.90 6.43
C ALA A 126 6.01 4.34 6.88
N ALA A 127 5.74 5.34 6.04
CA ALA A 127 5.90 6.77 6.37
C ALA A 127 4.79 7.28 7.30
N ASN A 128 4.69 6.68 8.48
CA ASN A 128 3.52 6.77 9.37
C ASN A 128 3.56 7.95 10.36
N ASN A 129 4.67 8.66 10.50
CA ASN A 129 4.74 9.84 11.37
C ASN A 129 5.42 11.03 10.67
N LYS A 130 5.38 12.22 11.28
CA LYS A 130 5.95 13.44 10.66
C LYS A 130 7.46 13.33 10.41
N SER A 131 8.19 12.63 11.27
CA SER A 131 9.64 12.43 11.08
C SER A 131 9.92 11.54 9.87
N GLN A 132 9.24 10.40 9.78
CA GLN A 132 9.34 9.49 8.64
C GLN A 132 8.88 10.15 7.34
N MET A 133 7.85 10.99 7.39
CA MET A 133 7.41 11.75 6.23
C MET A 133 8.49 12.70 5.72
N LYS A 134 9.16 13.44 6.61
CA LYS A 134 10.28 14.32 6.23
C LYS A 134 11.43 13.54 5.60
N GLU A 135 11.75 12.38 6.17
CA GLU A 135 12.76 11.48 5.62
C GLU A 135 12.36 10.96 4.23
N ALA A 136 11.12 10.50 4.08
CA ALA A 136 10.56 10.02 2.82
C ALA A 136 10.63 11.08 1.72
N ILE A 137 10.28 12.33 2.04
CA ILE A 137 10.33 13.47 1.12
C ILE A 137 11.77 13.76 0.65
N GLN A 138 12.76 13.62 1.53
CA GLN A 138 14.17 13.90 1.23
C GLN A 138 14.91 12.72 0.59
N SER A 139 14.37 11.50 0.71
CA SER A 139 14.97 10.28 0.18
C SER A 139 14.93 10.20 -1.36
N ALA A 140 15.67 9.24 -1.92
CA ALA A 140 15.59 8.87 -3.33
C ALA A 140 14.32 8.07 -3.70
N ALA A 141 13.40 7.82 -2.76
CA ALA A 141 12.22 7.01 -3.03
C ALA A 141 11.32 7.64 -4.12
N HIS A 142 10.81 6.79 -5.00
CA HIS A 142 9.86 7.13 -6.04
C HIS A 142 8.43 7.07 -5.50
N MET A 143 8.12 6.01 -4.76
CA MET A 143 6.82 5.77 -4.13
C MET A 143 6.96 5.84 -2.61
N VAL A 144 6.03 6.53 -1.96
CA VAL A 144 5.92 6.56 -0.49
C VAL A 144 4.68 5.80 -0.07
N GLU A 145 4.88 4.79 0.75
CA GLU A 145 3.83 3.99 1.34
C GLU A 145 3.58 4.47 2.79
N ALA A 146 2.31 4.50 3.19
CA ALA A 146 1.90 4.81 4.55
C ALA A 146 0.59 4.11 4.92
N ASP A 147 0.51 3.67 6.17
CA ASP A 147 -0.62 2.95 6.74
C ASP A 147 -1.67 3.91 7.28
N ILE A 148 -2.96 3.59 7.13
CA ILE A 148 -4.07 4.43 7.55
C ILE A 148 -4.99 3.69 8.53
N LEU A 149 -5.25 4.34 9.65
CA LEU A 149 -6.29 3.99 10.63
C LEU A 149 -7.24 5.17 10.82
N LEU A 150 -8.40 4.90 11.44
CA LEU A 150 -9.30 5.96 11.94
C LEU A 150 -9.05 6.10 13.45
N CYS A 151 -8.58 7.26 13.88
CA CYS A 151 -8.46 7.59 15.30
C CYS A 151 -9.75 8.27 15.77
N GLY A 152 -10.22 7.95 16.97
CA GLY A 152 -11.38 8.62 17.57
C GLY A 152 -12.74 8.15 17.03
N GLU A 153 -12.84 6.88 16.59
CA GLU A 153 -14.09 6.34 16.03
C GLU A 153 -15.22 6.31 17.07
N GLU A 154 -14.90 5.96 18.33
CA GLU A 154 -15.88 5.83 19.40
C GLU A 154 -16.51 7.18 19.79
N GLU A 155 -15.77 8.28 19.62
CA GLU A 155 -16.25 9.64 19.90
C GLU A 155 -17.06 10.26 18.74
N GLY A 156 -17.24 9.56 17.63
CA GLY A 156 -18.05 10.00 16.48
C GLY A 156 -17.43 11.15 15.66
N ASN A 157 -16.19 11.55 15.96
CA ASN A 157 -15.42 12.59 15.27
C ASN A 157 -14.15 12.03 14.60
N GLY A 158 -14.17 10.74 14.23
CA GLY A 158 -12.98 10.02 13.81
C GLY A 158 -12.23 10.68 12.64
N GLU A 159 -10.91 10.77 12.77
CA GLU A 159 -10.00 11.35 11.78
C GLU A 159 -9.03 10.30 11.25
N PRO A 160 -8.82 10.22 9.92
CA PRO A 160 -7.79 9.36 9.36
C PRO A 160 -6.39 9.81 9.76
N ILE A 161 -5.63 8.90 10.34
CA ILE A 161 -4.25 9.12 10.78
C ILE A 161 -3.30 8.13 10.12
N MET A 162 -2.04 8.51 10.02
CA MET A 162 -1.00 7.64 9.50
C MET A 162 -0.52 6.70 10.61
N ALA A 163 -0.94 5.45 10.61
CA ALA A 163 -0.60 4.49 11.67
C ALA A 163 -0.83 3.04 11.22
N HIS A 164 0.04 2.15 11.70
CA HIS A 164 -0.10 0.70 11.56
C HIS A 164 -0.36 0.11 12.94
N PRO A 165 -1.25 -0.89 13.13
CA PRO A 165 -1.39 -1.58 14.41
C PRO A 165 -0.07 -2.22 14.89
N PRO A 166 0.23 -2.24 16.21
CA PRO A 166 -0.66 -1.94 17.32
C PRO A 166 -0.81 -0.45 17.65
N GLU A 167 -0.11 0.45 16.95
CA GLU A 167 -0.28 1.89 17.13
C GLU A 167 -1.69 2.32 16.70
N THR A 168 -2.43 2.98 17.60
CA THR A 168 -3.79 3.50 17.35
C THR A 168 -3.84 5.03 17.31
N ASN A 169 -2.68 5.67 17.39
CA ASN A 169 -2.54 7.13 17.34
C ASN A 169 -1.26 7.51 16.58
N SER A 170 -1.20 8.73 16.05
CA SER A 170 -0.05 9.26 15.32
C SER A 170 0.03 10.78 15.45
N ASP A 171 1.25 11.31 15.33
CA ASP A 171 1.46 12.76 15.27
C ASP A 171 1.13 13.36 13.88
N ASN A 172 0.72 12.51 12.93
CA ASN A 172 0.47 12.87 11.55
C ASN A 172 -0.91 12.39 11.09
N THR A 173 -1.81 13.33 10.83
CA THR A 173 -3.10 13.05 10.19
C THR A 173 -2.90 12.82 8.70
N LEU A 174 -3.82 12.11 8.04
CA LEU A 174 -3.78 11.94 6.59
C LEU A 174 -3.81 13.30 5.88
N GLN A 175 -4.60 14.26 6.36
CA GLN A 175 -4.66 15.61 5.76
C GLN A 175 -3.29 16.31 5.82
N ALA A 176 -2.62 16.27 6.97
CA ALA A 176 -1.30 16.87 7.13
C ALA A 176 -0.26 16.17 6.25
N TRP A 177 -0.29 14.84 6.20
CA TRP A 177 0.58 14.05 5.34
C TRP A 177 0.36 14.37 3.85
N LEU A 178 -0.89 14.45 3.40
CA LEU A 178 -1.23 14.82 2.03
C LEU A 178 -0.76 16.23 1.67
N ASN A 179 -0.89 17.20 2.59
CA ASN A 179 -0.42 18.57 2.38
C ASN A 179 1.10 18.67 2.18
N GLU A 180 1.87 17.75 2.77
CA GLU A 180 3.31 17.66 2.55
C GLU A 180 3.62 16.97 1.21
N ILE A 181 2.97 15.83 0.92
CA ILE A 181 3.33 15.02 -0.26
C ILE A 181 3.00 15.69 -1.59
N VAL A 182 1.95 16.52 -1.64
CA VAL A 182 1.55 17.25 -2.86
C VAL A 182 2.67 18.16 -3.37
N ASN A 183 3.57 18.62 -2.50
CA ASN A 183 4.68 19.48 -2.87
C ASN A 183 5.90 18.72 -3.43
N THR A 184 5.82 17.39 -3.55
CA THR A 184 6.90 16.56 -4.09
C THR A 184 6.63 16.09 -5.52
N LYS A 185 7.43 15.16 -6.05
CA LYS A 185 7.14 14.41 -7.29
C LYS A 185 6.86 12.93 -7.06
N LYS A 186 6.79 12.52 -5.78
CA LYS A 186 6.68 11.11 -5.35
C LYS A 186 5.26 10.62 -5.52
N GLY A 187 5.10 9.42 -6.05
CA GLY A 187 3.81 8.72 -6.03
C GLY A 187 3.50 8.21 -4.63
N ILE A 188 2.25 7.83 -4.38
CA ILE A 188 1.80 7.41 -3.05
C ILE A 188 1.12 6.05 -3.09
N LYS A 189 1.28 5.28 -2.02
CA LYS A 189 0.52 4.06 -1.74
C LYS A 189 -0.07 4.18 -0.34
N LEU A 190 -1.39 4.16 -0.23
CA LEU A 190 -2.10 4.33 1.03
C LEU A 190 -2.66 2.98 1.47
N ASP A 191 -2.12 2.41 2.55
CA ASP A 191 -2.45 1.08 3.06
C ASP A 191 -3.49 1.15 4.18
N PHE A 192 -4.74 0.81 3.86
CA PHE A 192 -5.84 0.89 4.80
C PHE A 192 -5.83 -0.30 5.75
N LYS A 193 -5.76 -0.01 7.06
CA LYS A 193 -5.85 -0.99 8.14
C LYS A 193 -7.22 -1.00 8.82
N SER A 194 -8.08 -0.02 8.51
CA SER A 194 -9.47 0.06 8.99
C SER A 194 -10.42 0.46 7.87
N LEU A 195 -11.53 -0.27 7.73
CA LEU A 195 -12.60 0.06 6.79
C LEU A 195 -13.26 1.42 7.12
N ALA A 196 -13.32 1.79 8.40
CA ALA A 196 -13.91 3.05 8.85
C ALA A 196 -13.12 4.28 8.34
N ALA A 197 -11.81 4.13 8.11
CA ALA A 197 -10.96 5.18 7.57
C ALA A 197 -11.16 5.45 6.07
N VAL A 198 -11.67 4.47 5.32
CA VAL A 198 -11.69 4.50 3.84
C VAL A 198 -12.46 5.69 3.32
N LYS A 199 -13.73 5.85 3.74
CA LYS A 199 -14.59 6.93 3.23
C LYS A 199 -14.05 8.33 3.58
N PRO A 200 -13.71 8.64 4.85
CA PRO A 200 -13.10 9.94 5.17
C PRO A 200 -11.80 10.20 4.39
N SER A 201 -10.94 9.19 4.21
CA SER A 201 -9.72 9.34 3.41
C SER A 201 -9.99 9.61 1.93
N MET A 202 -11.00 8.96 1.33
CA MET A 202 -11.38 9.23 -0.07
C MET A 202 -11.85 10.68 -0.25
N MET A 203 -12.59 11.24 0.72
CA MET A 203 -13.01 12.65 0.68
C MET A 203 -11.80 13.60 0.72
N LEU A 204 -10.78 13.30 1.53
CA LEU A 204 -9.55 14.10 1.58
C LEU A 204 -8.76 14.03 0.27
N LEU A 205 -8.66 12.83 -0.32
CA LEU A 205 -8.01 12.63 -1.62
C LEU A 205 -8.71 13.40 -2.74
N GLU A 206 -10.05 13.34 -2.80
CA GLU A 206 -10.83 14.08 -3.79
C GLU A 206 -10.54 15.59 -3.74
N GLY A 207 -10.41 16.16 -2.53
CA GLY A 207 -10.06 17.56 -2.32
C GLY A 207 -8.70 17.98 -2.90
N ILE A 208 -7.76 17.05 -3.07
CA ILE A 208 -6.43 17.33 -3.63
C ILE A 208 -6.24 16.79 -5.06
N LYS A 209 -7.27 16.18 -5.68
CA LYS A 209 -7.17 15.49 -6.99
C LYS A 209 -6.57 16.37 -8.10
N LEU A 210 -6.85 17.66 -8.09
CA LEU A 210 -6.31 18.60 -9.08
C LEU A 210 -4.83 18.92 -8.88
N HIS A 211 -4.32 18.83 -7.64
CA HIS A 211 -2.96 19.17 -7.25
C HIS A 211 -2.02 17.96 -7.26
N LEU A 212 -2.57 16.75 -7.16
CA LEU A 212 -1.79 15.51 -7.14
C LEU A 212 -1.82 14.83 -8.51
N ARG A 213 -0.99 15.25 -9.46
CA ARG A 213 -0.96 14.66 -10.83
C ARG A 213 0.14 13.61 -11.01
N ARG A 214 -0.03 12.47 -10.35
CA ARG A 214 0.97 11.38 -10.27
C ARG A 214 0.31 10.07 -9.81
N PRO A 215 1.00 8.92 -9.84
CA PRO A 215 0.45 7.64 -9.42
C PRO A 215 -0.05 7.65 -7.97
N VAL A 216 -1.29 7.17 -7.77
CA VAL A 216 -1.94 6.98 -6.46
C VAL A 216 -2.41 5.55 -6.35
N TRP A 217 -1.89 4.82 -5.38
CA TRP A 217 -2.21 3.42 -5.12
C TRP A 217 -3.02 3.32 -3.83
N ILE A 218 -4.14 2.61 -3.89
CA ILE A 218 -5.02 2.39 -2.74
C ILE A 218 -4.90 0.91 -2.35
N ASN A 219 -4.31 0.65 -1.19
CA ASN A 219 -3.95 -0.68 -0.73
C ASN A 219 -4.86 -1.17 0.38
N ALA A 220 -5.17 -2.47 0.34
CA ALA A 220 -5.77 -3.18 1.46
C ALA A 220 -5.63 -4.71 1.34
N ASP A 221 -5.58 -5.37 2.50
CA ASP A 221 -5.71 -6.82 2.60
C ASP A 221 -7.19 -7.24 2.69
N ILE A 222 -7.77 -7.56 1.53
CA ILE A 222 -9.21 -7.82 1.38
C ILE A 222 -9.58 -9.31 1.45
N LEU A 223 -8.59 -10.20 1.49
CA LEU A 223 -8.79 -11.65 1.56
C LEU A 223 -7.86 -12.30 2.59
N PRO A 224 -8.23 -13.46 3.16
CA PRO A 224 -7.33 -14.26 3.96
C PRO A 224 -6.29 -14.98 3.09
N GLY A 225 -5.01 -14.86 3.43
CA GLY A 225 -3.90 -15.45 2.71
C GLY A 225 -3.18 -16.54 3.48
N PRO A 226 -2.00 -16.97 3.00
CA PRO A 226 -1.24 -18.02 3.65
C PRO A 226 -0.82 -17.63 5.06
N ASN A 227 -1.17 -18.50 6.01
CA ASN A 227 -0.94 -18.32 7.45
C ASN A 227 -1.51 -16.99 8.03
N GLY A 228 -2.37 -16.29 7.28
CA GLY A 228 -3.01 -15.06 7.71
C GLY A 228 -4.22 -15.32 8.60
N SER A 229 -4.58 -14.32 9.40
CA SER A 229 -5.86 -14.28 10.10
C SER A 229 -6.99 -13.90 9.15
N ASN A 230 -8.24 -13.96 9.63
CA ASN A 230 -9.34 -13.32 8.92
C ASN A 230 -9.05 -11.84 8.67
N THR A 231 -9.55 -11.33 7.55
CA THR A 231 -9.44 -9.92 7.17
C THR A 231 -10.45 -9.08 7.94
N VAL A 232 -10.02 -7.90 8.37
CA VAL A 232 -10.88 -6.86 8.98
C VAL A 232 -11.57 -6.00 7.93
N MET A 233 -11.29 -6.24 6.65
CA MET A 233 -11.75 -5.44 5.54
C MET A 233 -12.78 -6.17 4.70
N ASP A 234 -14.00 -5.67 4.70
CA ASP A 234 -15.02 -6.12 3.76
C ASP A 234 -14.64 -5.67 2.34
N ALA A 235 -14.26 -6.64 1.50
CA ALA A 235 -13.78 -6.41 0.14
C ALA A 235 -14.76 -5.58 -0.69
N LYS A 236 -16.05 -5.90 -0.63
CA LYS A 236 -17.07 -5.23 -1.44
C LYS A 236 -17.25 -3.78 -1.00
N ARG A 237 -17.40 -3.53 0.31
CA ARG A 237 -17.56 -2.16 0.84
C ARG A 237 -16.33 -1.31 0.57
N PHE A 238 -15.13 -1.87 0.72
CA PHE A 238 -13.89 -1.18 0.38
C PHE A 238 -13.86 -0.77 -1.09
N LEU A 239 -14.05 -1.74 -2.00
CA LEU A 239 -14.01 -1.50 -3.44
C LEU A 239 -15.12 -0.54 -3.90
N ASP A 240 -16.36 -0.71 -3.46
CA ASP A 240 -17.48 0.19 -3.78
C ASP A 240 -17.18 1.63 -3.33
N THR A 241 -16.59 1.80 -2.15
CA THR A 241 -16.22 3.12 -1.63
C THR A 241 -15.08 3.74 -2.44
N VAL A 242 -13.99 3.01 -2.68
CA VAL A 242 -12.85 3.55 -3.43
C VAL A 242 -13.24 3.87 -4.88
N THR A 243 -13.94 2.96 -5.55
CA THR A 243 -14.34 3.12 -6.96
C THR A 243 -15.34 4.26 -7.17
N SER A 244 -16.22 4.54 -6.20
CA SER A 244 -17.19 5.63 -6.31
C SER A 244 -16.57 7.02 -6.18
N PHE A 245 -15.55 7.20 -5.34
CA PHE A 245 -14.86 8.47 -5.16
C PHE A 245 -13.68 8.65 -6.12
N CYS A 246 -12.89 7.58 -6.29
CA CYS A 246 -11.59 7.62 -6.94
C CYS A 246 -11.47 6.48 -7.96
N PRO A 247 -12.27 6.49 -9.06
CA PRO A 247 -12.23 5.42 -10.06
C PRO A 247 -10.88 5.35 -10.79
N ASP A 248 -10.15 6.46 -10.84
CA ASP A 248 -8.89 6.59 -11.56
C ASP A 248 -7.67 6.25 -10.68
N VAL A 249 -7.68 5.21 -9.84
CA VAL A 249 -6.51 4.81 -9.02
C VAL A 249 -5.93 3.47 -9.46
N THR A 250 -4.72 3.13 -9.01
CA THR A 250 -4.28 1.74 -9.00
C THR A 250 -4.73 1.08 -7.70
N LEU A 251 -5.40 -0.06 -7.79
CA LEU A 251 -5.78 -0.85 -6.60
C LEU A 251 -4.64 -1.79 -6.23
N SER A 252 -4.28 -1.84 -4.96
CA SER A 252 -3.25 -2.74 -4.43
C SER A 252 -3.92 -3.73 -3.48
N LEU A 253 -4.41 -4.84 -4.04
CA LEU A 253 -5.32 -5.76 -3.34
C LEU A 253 -4.55 -6.97 -2.83
N GLY A 254 -4.38 -7.02 -1.51
CA GLY A 254 -3.56 -8.02 -0.83
C GLY A 254 -4.37 -9.10 -0.14
N TRP A 255 -3.61 -10.00 0.49
CA TRP A 255 -4.13 -10.96 1.43
C TRP A 255 -3.45 -10.75 2.78
N THR A 256 -4.20 -10.95 3.86
CA THR A 256 -3.58 -11.08 5.18
C THR A 256 -2.63 -12.28 5.14
N THR A 257 -1.39 -12.09 5.57
CA THR A 257 -0.37 -13.15 5.50
C THR A 257 0.33 -13.29 6.83
N GLY A 258 0.79 -14.50 7.10
CA GLY A 258 1.65 -14.80 8.24
C GLY A 258 2.91 -15.49 7.76
N TRP A 259 3.99 -15.28 8.51
CA TRP A 259 5.23 -16.03 8.34
C TRP A 259 5.70 -16.49 9.72
N GLN A 260 6.13 -17.75 9.80
CA GLN A 260 6.64 -18.35 11.02
C GLN A 260 8.04 -18.93 10.80
N PRO A 261 9.02 -18.59 11.65
CA PRO A 261 10.38 -19.07 11.51
C PRO A 261 10.44 -20.59 11.74
N GLN A 262 11.37 -21.25 11.05
CA GLN A 262 11.61 -22.70 11.10
C GLN A 262 10.41 -23.61 10.77
N GLN A 263 9.36 -23.07 10.13
CA GLN A 263 8.23 -23.84 9.64
C GLN A 263 8.16 -23.81 8.11
N CYS A 264 7.53 -24.82 7.53
CA CYS A 264 7.18 -24.80 6.12
C CYS A 264 6.02 -23.83 5.91
N ASN A 265 6.36 -22.59 5.57
CA ASN A 265 5.38 -21.57 5.23
C ASN A 265 4.77 -21.90 3.86
N LYS A 266 3.45 -22.15 3.83
CA LYS A 266 2.73 -22.35 2.57
C LYS A 266 2.67 -21.03 1.80
N GLY A 267 2.74 -21.11 0.48
CA GLY A 267 2.43 -19.98 -0.40
C GLY A 267 0.93 -19.82 -0.66
N TYR A 268 0.59 -18.85 -1.51
CA TYR A 268 -0.73 -18.61 -2.10
C TYR A 268 -1.23 -19.83 -2.87
N SER A 269 -2.40 -20.34 -2.50
CA SER A 269 -3.01 -21.50 -3.14
C SER A 269 -3.85 -21.12 -4.36
N TRP A 270 -4.17 -22.11 -5.21
CA TRP A 270 -5.11 -21.95 -6.31
C TRP A 270 -6.46 -21.37 -5.90
N ALA A 271 -6.98 -21.75 -4.74
CA ALA A 271 -8.25 -21.21 -4.24
C ALA A 271 -8.12 -19.71 -3.96
N MET A 272 -7.05 -19.30 -3.29
CA MET A 272 -6.77 -17.89 -2.95
C MET A 272 -6.65 -17.01 -4.19
N VAL A 273 -5.88 -17.43 -5.19
CA VAL A 273 -5.69 -16.62 -6.42
C VAL A 273 -6.93 -16.60 -7.30
N LYS A 274 -7.73 -17.67 -7.32
CA LYS A 274 -9.01 -17.71 -8.06
C LYS A 274 -10.06 -16.82 -7.42
N GLU A 275 -10.12 -16.78 -6.09
CA GLU A 275 -11.02 -15.88 -5.37
C GLU A 275 -10.66 -14.41 -5.61
N MET A 276 -9.37 -14.06 -5.54
CA MET A 276 -8.90 -12.72 -5.88
C MET A 276 -9.22 -12.36 -7.35
N ALA A 277 -9.00 -13.28 -8.29
CA ALA A 277 -9.35 -13.07 -9.70
C ALA A 277 -10.85 -12.79 -9.86
N HIS A 278 -11.71 -13.54 -9.17
CA HIS A 278 -13.16 -13.36 -9.24
C HIS A 278 -13.60 -11.97 -8.76
N ILE A 279 -13.01 -11.47 -7.66
CA ILE A 279 -13.26 -10.10 -7.18
C ILE A 279 -12.81 -9.08 -8.23
N CYS A 280 -11.67 -9.31 -8.87
CA CYS A 280 -11.08 -8.37 -9.80
C CYS A 280 -11.74 -8.36 -11.19
N ASP A 281 -12.58 -9.34 -11.53
CA ASP A 281 -13.27 -9.42 -12.83
C ASP A 281 -14.19 -8.21 -13.08
N ALA A 282 -14.77 -7.64 -12.02
CA ALA A 282 -15.65 -6.47 -12.10
C ALA A 282 -14.89 -5.13 -12.16
N LEU A 283 -13.58 -5.12 -11.89
CA LEU A 283 -12.77 -3.90 -11.77
C LEU A 283 -12.19 -3.48 -13.12
N THR A 284 -12.16 -2.18 -13.37
CA THR A 284 -11.57 -1.59 -14.58
C THR A 284 -10.17 -1.00 -14.33
N GLN A 285 -9.84 -0.71 -13.08
CA GLN A 285 -8.57 -0.11 -12.65
C GLN A 285 -7.36 -1.03 -12.85
N PRO A 286 -6.13 -0.50 -12.99
CA PRO A 286 -4.93 -1.29 -12.74
C PRO A 286 -4.97 -1.94 -11.36
N VAL A 287 -4.54 -3.19 -11.25
CA VAL A 287 -4.50 -3.92 -9.98
C VAL A 287 -3.11 -4.48 -9.77
N THR A 288 -2.46 -4.14 -8.65
CA THR A 288 -1.28 -4.85 -8.19
C THR A 288 -1.64 -5.75 -7.02
N PHE A 289 -1.02 -6.92 -6.94
CA PHE A 289 -1.22 -7.86 -5.84
C PHE A 289 0.01 -7.86 -4.93
N PRO A 290 -0.09 -7.31 -3.70
CA PRO A 290 0.94 -7.44 -2.68
C PRO A 290 1.16 -8.91 -2.31
N VAL A 291 2.36 -9.41 -2.59
CA VAL A 291 2.77 -10.78 -2.25
C VAL A 291 4.01 -10.74 -1.36
N ARG A 292 4.02 -11.54 -0.30
CA ARG A 292 5.13 -11.58 0.65
C ARG A 292 6.30 -12.35 0.03
N ALA A 293 7.50 -11.77 0.07
CA ALA A 293 8.72 -12.33 -0.52
C ALA A 293 8.99 -13.76 -0.04
N ALA A 294 8.84 -14.03 1.25
CA ALA A 294 9.05 -15.34 1.85
C ALA A 294 8.07 -16.44 1.41
N LEU A 295 6.97 -16.08 0.72
CA LEU A 295 5.90 -17.01 0.32
C LEU A 295 5.77 -17.16 -1.20
N VAL A 296 6.49 -16.35 -1.97
CA VAL A 296 6.26 -16.23 -3.41
C VAL A 296 6.80 -17.44 -4.19
N ARG A 297 7.88 -18.04 -3.70
CA ARG A 297 8.55 -19.16 -4.37
C ARG A 297 7.62 -20.36 -4.54
N GLN A 298 6.81 -20.67 -3.52
CA GLN A 298 5.92 -21.82 -3.53
C GLN A 298 4.69 -21.62 -4.44
N SER A 299 4.44 -20.39 -4.91
CA SER A 299 3.20 -20.00 -5.59
C SER A 299 3.41 -19.37 -6.96
N THR A 300 4.57 -19.60 -7.56
CA THR A 300 4.92 -19.01 -8.86
C THR A 300 3.88 -19.36 -9.94
N SER A 301 3.37 -20.60 -9.97
CA SER A 301 2.39 -21.04 -10.97
C SER A 301 1.04 -20.34 -10.79
N GLU A 302 0.56 -20.28 -9.55
CA GLU A 302 -0.69 -19.65 -9.15
C GLU A 302 -0.69 -18.14 -9.45
N LEU A 303 0.41 -17.46 -9.10
CA LEU A 303 0.57 -16.02 -9.33
C LEU A 303 0.76 -15.69 -10.81
N LEU A 304 1.48 -16.53 -11.57
CA LEU A 304 1.61 -16.36 -13.01
C LEU A 304 0.25 -16.50 -13.70
N TRP A 305 -0.54 -17.50 -13.32
CA TRP A 305 -1.90 -17.65 -13.82
C TRP A 305 -2.77 -16.44 -13.50
N LEU A 306 -2.68 -15.90 -12.28
CA LEU A 306 -3.40 -14.68 -11.89
C LEU A 306 -3.03 -13.51 -12.81
N LEU A 307 -1.75 -13.27 -13.07
CA LEU A 307 -1.32 -12.20 -13.98
C LEU A 307 -1.73 -12.42 -15.44
N GLN A 308 -1.95 -13.66 -15.88
CA GLN A 308 -2.44 -13.94 -17.24
C GLN A 308 -3.92 -13.55 -17.44
N LYS A 309 -4.68 -13.35 -16.35
CA LYS A 309 -6.09 -12.96 -16.43
C LYS A 309 -6.32 -11.58 -17.04
N SER A 310 -5.36 -10.66 -16.88
CA SER A 310 -5.46 -9.29 -17.38
C SER A 310 -4.09 -8.64 -17.52
N ASN A 311 -3.88 -7.85 -18.57
CA ASN A 311 -2.67 -7.04 -18.73
C ASN A 311 -2.57 -5.88 -17.72
N ARG A 312 -3.69 -5.55 -17.05
CA ARG A 312 -3.76 -4.54 -15.97
C ARG A 312 -3.19 -5.03 -14.65
N TYR A 313 -2.89 -6.33 -14.54
CA TYR A 313 -2.47 -6.93 -13.29
C TYR A 313 -0.95 -6.89 -13.11
N SER A 314 -0.48 -6.68 -11.89
CA SER A 314 0.95 -6.72 -11.51
C SER A 314 1.14 -7.34 -10.13
N LEU A 315 2.38 -7.57 -9.73
CA LEU A 315 2.74 -7.96 -8.37
C LEU A 315 3.51 -6.84 -7.68
N THR A 316 3.30 -6.69 -6.38
CA THR A 316 4.17 -5.92 -5.49
C THR A 316 4.75 -6.87 -4.46
N VAL A 317 6.01 -7.26 -4.62
CA VAL A 317 6.71 -8.11 -3.67
C VAL A 317 7.09 -7.26 -2.46
N TRP A 318 6.67 -7.68 -1.26
CA TRP A 318 6.96 -6.97 -0.02
C TRP A 318 7.56 -7.90 1.05
N THR A 319 8.21 -7.34 2.06
CA THR A 319 8.78 -8.12 3.17
C THR A 319 8.41 -7.54 4.54
N GLY A 320 8.12 -8.43 5.49
CA GLY A 320 8.10 -8.09 6.91
C GLY A 320 9.53 -8.00 7.48
N ARG A 321 9.66 -7.33 8.63
CA ARG A 321 10.94 -7.14 9.34
C ARG A 321 11.66 -8.45 9.72
N HIS A 322 10.89 -9.51 9.92
CA HIS A 322 11.39 -10.80 10.41
C HIS A 322 11.30 -11.92 9.38
N ASP A 323 10.87 -11.60 8.15
CA ASP A 323 10.75 -12.60 7.09
C ASP A 323 12.16 -13.07 6.67
N GLU A 324 12.35 -14.37 6.54
CA GLU A 324 13.54 -14.95 5.91
C GLU A 324 13.18 -15.40 4.48
N TYR A 325 13.98 -14.94 3.52
CA TYR A 325 13.87 -15.28 2.10
C TYR A 325 15.23 -15.09 1.44
N SER A 326 15.42 -15.74 0.29
CA SER A 326 16.68 -15.72 -0.45
C SER A 326 16.64 -14.73 -1.60
N ILE A 327 17.81 -14.19 -2.00
CA ILE A 327 17.92 -13.38 -3.22
C ILE A 327 17.59 -14.25 -4.45
N GLU A 328 17.94 -15.54 -4.41
CA GLU A 328 17.62 -16.53 -5.42
C GLU A 328 16.11 -16.67 -5.66
N ASP A 329 15.27 -16.50 -4.64
CA ASP A 329 13.82 -16.52 -4.81
C ASP A 329 13.31 -15.27 -5.56
N LEU A 330 13.91 -14.10 -5.31
CA LEU A 330 13.59 -12.88 -6.05
C LEU A 330 14.06 -12.95 -7.50
N LEU A 331 15.25 -13.50 -7.73
CA LEU A 331 15.80 -13.73 -9.07
C LEU A 331 14.93 -14.74 -9.83
N TYR A 332 14.51 -15.82 -9.19
CA TYR A 332 13.60 -16.79 -9.77
C TYR A 332 12.27 -16.16 -10.19
N LEU A 333 11.69 -15.29 -9.34
CA LEU A 333 10.51 -14.53 -9.71
C LEU A 333 10.78 -13.68 -10.95
N ARG A 334 11.91 -12.98 -10.99
CA ARG A 334 12.29 -12.10 -12.10
C ARG A 334 12.54 -12.84 -13.42
N GLU A 335 12.95 -14.10 -13.37
CA GLU A 335 13.10 -14.97 -14.54
C GLU A 335 11.75 -15.45 -15.10
N ASN A 336 10.74 -15.59 -14.24
CA ASN A 336 9.44 -16.16 -14.61
C ASN A 336 8.37 -15.11 -14.92
N PHE A 337 8.57 -13.85 -14.52
CA PHE A 337 7.60 -12.77 -14.68
C PHE A 337 8.13 -11.64 -15.55
N ASP A 338 7.23 -10.92 -16.23
CA ASP A 338 7.56 -9.67 -16.90
C ASP A 338 8.04 -8.65 -15.88
N LYS A 339 9.29 -8.21 -16.01
CA LYS A 339 9.96 -7.25 -15.12
C LYS A 339 9.20 -5.93 -15.01
N SER A 340 8.44 -5.55 -16.03
CA SER A 340 7.63 -4.32 -16.01
C SER A 340 6.33 -4.46 -15.20
N ARG A 341 6.03 -5.66 -14.69
CA ARG A 341 4.80 -6.01 -13.94
C ARG A 341 5.09 -6.54 -12.54
N VAL A 342 6.32 -6.41 -12.04
CA VAL A 342 6.71 -6.84 -10.68
C VAL A 342 7.50 -5.72 -10.00
N TYR A 343 6.93 -5.17 -8.94
CA TYR A 343 7.55 -4.14 -8.10
C TYR A 343 8.09 -4.75 -6.81
N TYR A 344 9.09 -4.13 -6.20
CA TYR A 344 9.80 -4.68 -5.04
C TYR A 344 9.87 -3.64 -3.90
N ASP A 345 8.95 -3.74 -2.94
CA ASP A 345 8.92 -2.99 -1.68
C ASP A 345 9.65 -3.81 -0.60
N ILE A 346 10.97 -3.90 -0.73
CA ILE A 346 11.82 -4.81 0.05
C ILE A 346 12.72 -4.01 0.98
N LEU A 347 12.84 -4.48 2.23
CA LEU A 347 13.69 -3.88 3.25
C LEU A 347 15.17 -4.19 2.99
N GLU A 348 16.04 -3.30 3.48
CA GLU A 348 17.48 -3.52 3.51
C GLU A 348 17.88 -4.57 4.56
N PRO A 349 18.99 -5.31 4.35
CA PRO A 349 19.97 -5.19 3.25
C PRO A 349 19.65 -5.95 1.96
N GLN A 350 18.65 -6.84 1.96
CA GLN A 350 18.37 -7.72 0.81
C GLN A 350 18.00 -6.96 -0.45
N ASN A 351 17.34 -5.80 -0.32
CA ASN A 351 17.02 -4.95 -1.46
C ASN A 351 18.28 -4.49 -2.20
N SER A 352 19.31 -3.99 -1.50
CA SER A 352 20.59 -3.63 -2.11
C SER A 352 21.29 -4.82 -2.79
N GLU A 353 21.28 -5.99 -2.15
CA GLU A 353 21.88 -7.20 -2.70
C GLU A 353 21.18 -7.67 -3.98
N PHE A 354 19.84 -7.67 -3.97
CA PHE A 354 19.02 -8.00 -5.13
C PHE A 354 19.26 -7.04 -6.29
N ARG A 355 19.22 -5.72 -6.03
CA ARG A 355 19.47 -4.69 -7.05
C ARG A 355 20.84 -4.84 -7.69
N LYS A 356 21.87 -5.08 -6.86
CA LYS A 356 23.23 -5.37 -7.34
C LYS A 356 23.27 -6.62 -8.21
N ALA A 357 22.60 -7.70 -7.82
CA ALA A 357 22.56 -8.95 -8.59
C ALA A 357 21.93 -8.79 -9.98
N ILE A 358 21.01 -7.82 -10.15
CA ILE A 358 20.35 -7.54 -11.43
C ILE A 358 20.95 -6.36 -12.19
N GLY A 359 22.07 -5.80 -11.72
CA GLY A 359 22.80 -4.73 -12.39
C GLY A 359 22.19 -3.34 -12.27
N ILE A 360 21.34 -3.09 -11.27
CA ILE A 360 20.84 -1.75 -10.95
C ILE A 360 21.79 -1.11 -9.93
N GLU A 361 22.33 0.06 -10.27
CA GLU A 361 23.17 0.86 -9.37
C GLU A 361 22.36 1.22 -8.11
N VAL A 362 22.97 1.00 -6.93
CA VAL A 362 22.41 1.33 -5.61
C VAL A 362 22.86 2.71 -5.19
#